data_AF-A0A380TAG6-F1
#
_entry.id   AF-A0A380TAG6-F1
#
_cell.length_a   1.000
_cell.length_b   1.000
_cell.length_c   1.000
_cell.angle_alpha   90.00
_cell.angle_beta   90.00
_cell.angle_gamma   90.00
#
_symmetry.space_group_name_H-M   'P 1'
#
loop_
_entity.id
_entity.type
_entity.pdbx_description
1 polymer ?
#
loop_
_entity_poly.entity_id
_entity_poly.type
_entity_poly.pdbx_seq_one_letter_code
_entity_poly.pdbx_strand_id
1 'polypeptide(L)'
;MTASLGTQHRPMEIRLKRDEKVLEIDFEDGHRFRLPAELLRVESPSADVQGHNPSQKTIVAGRRHVGITGLEPVGHYAVRITFDDLHDSGLYSWDWLYHLGVNQDRLWHDYLAALAERGLSRDP
;
A
#
# COMPACT_ATOMS: atom_id res chain seq x y z
N MET A 1 16.10 2.61 16.68
CA MET A 1 16.94 3.10 15.57
C MET A 1 16.14 4.15 14.85
N THR A 2 16.48 5.42 15.01
CA THR A 2 15.82 6.55 14.36
C THR A 2 16.17 6.49 12.87
N ALA A 3 15.27 5.90 12.07
CA ALA A 3 15.37 5.98 10.62
C ALA A 3 15.32 7.46 10.24
N SER A 4 16.37 7.92 9.58
CA SER A 4 16.44 9.24 8.96
C SER A 4 15.16 9.45 8.16
N LEU A 5 14.29 10.38 8.58
CA LEU A 5 13.08 10.78 7.85
C LEU A 5 13.43 11.60 6.59
N GLY A 6 14.52 11.23 5.91
CA GLY A 6 14.90 11.78 4.62
C GLY A 6 14.25 10.92 3.57
N THR A 7 13.24 11.47 2.89
CA THR A 7 12.66 10.83 1.72
C THR A 7 13.75 10.64 0.66
N GLN A 8 14.08 9.39 0.34
CA GLN A 8 15.05 9.08 -0.70
C GLN A 8 14.41 9.17 -2.10
N HIS A 9 13.12 8.80 -2.21
CA HIS A 9 12.36 8.83 -3.47
C HIS A 9 11.29 9.91 -3.45
N ARG A 10 11.42 10.90 -4.33
CA ARG A 10 10.47 12.02 -4.41
C ARG A 10 9.43 11.81 -5.51
N PRO A 11 8.12 11.88 -5.18
CA PRO A 11 7.09 11.85 -6.20
C PRO A 11 7.06 13.20 -6.94
N MET A 12 6.96 13.14 -8.25
CA MET A 12 6.64 14.29 -9.11
C MET A 12 5.12 14.48 -9.22
N GLU A 13 4.40 13.37 -9.41
CA GLU A 13 2.97 13.40 -9.63
C GLU A 13 2.31 12.19 -9.00
N ILE A 14 1.14 12.42 -8.41
CA ILE A 14 0.30 11.36 -7.84
C ILE A 14 -1.10 11.50 -8.39
N ARG A 15 -1.61 10.44 -8.99
CA ARG A 15 -2.94 10.40 -9.59
C ARG A 15 -3.74 9.26 -8.99
N LEU A 16 -4.87 9.61 -8.39
CA LEU A 16 -5.82 8.64 -7.90
C LEU A 16 -6.85 8.31 -9.00
N LYS A 17 -6.80 7.09 -9.54
CA LYS A 17 -7.78 6.54 -10.47
C LYS A 17 -8.85 5.78 -9.67
N ARG A 18 -9.86 6.50 -9.19
CA ARG A 18 -10.92 5.96 -8.33
C ARG A 18 -11.70 4.82 -8.98
N ASP A 19 -12.03 4.97 -10.27
CA ASP A 19 -12.80 3.98 -11.04
C ASP A 19 -12.01 2.67 -11.22
N GLU A 20 -10.72 2.79 -11.57
CA GLU A 20 -9.80 1.66 -11.72
C GLU A 20 -9.31 1.11 -10.37
N LYS A 21 -9.56 1.81 -9.26
CA LYS A 21 -9.02 1.52 -7.92
C LYS A 21 -7.49 1.41 -7.92
N VAL A 22 -6.84 2.33 -8.62
CA VAL A 22 -5.37 2.36 -8.79
C VAL A 22 -4.82 3.72 -8.39
N LEU A 23 -3.68 3.71 -7.71
CA LEU A 23 -2.87 4.88 -7.45
C LEU A 23 -1.67 4.87 -8.40
N GLU A 24 -1.58 5.89 -9.25
CA GLU A 24 -0.42 6.08 -10.11
C GLU A 24 0.52 7.09 -9.46
N ILE A 25 1.80 6.76 -9.42
CA ILE A 25 2.84 7.64 -8.87
C ILE A 25 3.99 7.70 -9.85
N ASP A 26 4.34 8.92 -10.23
CA ASP A 26 5.51 9.23 -11.04
C ASP A 26 6.59 9.81 -10.13
N PHE A 27 7.81 9.27 -10.18
CA PHE A 27 8.95 9.68 -9.36
C PHE A 27 9.96 10.51 -10.18
N GLU A 28 10.76 11.33 -9.49
CA GLU A 28 11.75 12.23 -10.11
C GLU A 28 12.85 11.50 -10.88
N ASP A 29 13.08 10.23 -10.57
CA ASP A 29 14.04 9.37 -11.25
C ASP A 29 13.51 8.75 -12.57
N GLY A 30 12.26 9.07 -12.93
CA GLY A 30 11.60 8.58 -14.13
C GLY A 30 10.83 7.27 -13.93
N HIS A 31 10.87 6.66 -12.75
CA HIS A 31 10.05 5.48 -12.47
C HIS A 31 8.58 5.88 -12.30
N ARG A 32 7.71 5.01 -12.83
CA ARG A 32 6.26 5.15 -12.72
C ARG A 32 5.67 3.85 -12.23
N PHE A 33 4.83 3.93 -11.21
CA PHE A 33 4.20 2.76 -10.62
C PHE A 33 2.68 2.91 -10.64
N ARG A 34 2.00 1.79 -10.95
CA ARG A 34 0.54 1.66 -10.87
C ARG A 34 0.21 0.70 -9.74
N LEU A 35 -0.12 1.25 -8.58
CA LEU A 35 -0.36 0.49 -7.35
C LEU A 35 -1.87 0.25 -7.17
N PRO A 36 -2.37 -1.00 -7.25
CA PRO A 36 -3.76 -1.30 -6.97
C PRO A 36 -4.11 -1.00 -5.50
N ALA A 37 -5.33 -0.52 -5.26
CA ALA A 37 -5.85 -0.28 -3.92
C ALA A 37 -5.80 -1.54 -3.03
N GLU A 38 -6.05 -2.71 -3.62
CA GLU A 38 -5.92 -4.00 -2.94
C GLU A 38 -4.49 -4.22 -2.43
N LEU A 39 -3.48 -4.05 -3.28
CA LEU A 39 -2.08 -4.21 -2.89
C LEU A 39 -1.70 -3.23 -1.77
N LEU A 40 -2.09 -1.96 -1.92
CA LEU A 40 -1.84 -0.94 -0.90
C LEU A 40 -2.48 -1.36 0.43
N ARG A 41 -3.74 -1.80 0.41
CA ARG A 41 -4.49 -2.17 1.61
C ARG A 41 -3.89 -3.37 2.33
N VAL A 42 -3.42 -4.39 1.60
CA VAL A 42 -2.85 -5.62 2.20
C VAL A 42 -1.40 -5.44 2.64
N GLU A 43 -0.65 -4.54 2.01
CA GLU A 43 0.70 -4.14 2.41
C GLU A 43 0.72 -2.82 3.20
N SER A 44 -0.41 -2.45 3.80
CA SER A 44 -0.52 -1.26 4.63
C SER A 44 0.42 -1.37 5.84
N PRO A 45 1.25 -0.36 6.13
CA PRO A 45 2.17 -0.37 7.27
C PRO A 45 1.46 -0.10 8.62
N SER A 46 0.13 0.02 8.64
CA SER A 46 -0.64 0.22 9.88
C SER A 46 -0.41 -0.92 10.89
N ALA A 47 -0.45 -0.58 12.18
CA ALA A 47 -0.26 -1.53 13.30
C ALA A 47 -1.23 -2.73 13.25
N ASP A 48 -2.43 -2.55 12.68
CA ASP A 48 -3.43 -3.60 12.48
C ASP A 48 -2.95 -4.72 11.53
N VAL A 49 -2.09 -4.38 10.56
CA VAL A 49 -1.57 -5.33 9.55
C VAL A 49 -0.23 -5.91 9.97
N GLN A 50 0.65 -5.13 10.59
CA GLN A 50 1.96 -5.63 11.01
C GLN A 50 1.92 -6.54 12.25
N GLY A 51 0.90 -6.39 13.11
CA GLY A 51 0.89 -7.06 14.41
C GLY A 51 2.03 -6.59 15.31
N HIS A 52 2.10 -7.08 16.55
CA HIS A 52 3.20 -6.73 17.45
C HIS A 52 4.50 -7.48 17.12
N ASN A 53 4.42 -8.59 16.36
CA ASN A 53 5.54 -9.41 15.93
C ASN A 53 5.46 -9.64 14.41
N PRO A 54 6.60 -9.70 13.67
CA PRO A 54 6.61 -9.92 12.21
C PRO A 54 5.98 -11.26 11.77
N SER A 55 5.85 -12.23 12.68
CA SER A 55 5.14 -13.50 12.47
C SER A 55 3.62 -13.42 12.64
N GLN A 56 3.10 -12.27 13.10
CA GLN A 56 1.67 -11.99 13.32
C GLN A 56 1.08 -11.08 12.25
N LYS A 57 1.72 -10.96 11.08
CA LYS A 57 1.15 -10.19 9.97
C LYS A 57 -0.27 -10.69 9.69
N THR A 58 -1.25 -9.80 9.87
CA THR A 58 -2.66 -10.12 9.68
C THR A 58 -2.92 -10.11 8.18
N ILE A 59 -3.24 -11.28 7.60
CA ILE A 59 -3.59 -11.35 6.19
C ILE A 59 -4.98 -10.78 6.01
N VAL A 60 -5.06 -9.71 5.21
CA VAL A 60 -6.31 -9.05 4.86
C VAL A 60 -6.93 -9.78 3.67
N ALA A 61 -7.95 -10.60 3.93
CA ALA A 61 -8.73 -11.33 2.92
C ALA A 61 -10.07 -10.63 2.61
N GLY A 62 -10.73 -11.01 1.51
CA GLY A 62 -12.05 -10.46 1.14
C GLY A 62 -12.05 -8.98 0.72
N ARG A 63 -10.88 -8.41 0.36
CA ARG A 63 -10.71 -6.99 0.00
C ARG A 63 -10.42 -6.75 -1.48
N ARG A 64 -10.71 -7.70 -2.36
CA ARG A 64 -10.56 -7.53 -3.83
C ARG A 64 -11.22 -6.27 -4.38
N HIS A 65 -12.32 -5.84 -3.77
CA HIS A 65 -13.08 -4.68 -4.20
C HIS A 65 -12.74 -3.39 -3.46
N VAL A 66 -11.73 -3.39 -2.58
CA VAL A 66 -11.35 -2.18 -1.85
C VAL A 66 -10.93 -1.08 -2.82
N GLY A 67 -11.46 0.12 -2.60
CA GLY A 67 -11.16 1.34 -3.32
C GLY A 67 -10.51 2.37 -2.39
N ILE A 68 -9.92 3.39 -3.01
CA ILE A 68 -9.35 4.53 -2.29
C ILE A 68 -10.36 5.67 -2.35
N THR A 69 -10.81 6.11 -1.17
CA THR A 69 -11.78 7.20 -0.99
C THR A 69 -11.09 8.53 -0.73
N GLY A 70 -9.90 8.52 -0.16
CA GLY A 70 -9.16 9.73 0.21
C GLY A 70 -7.66 9.58 -0.01
N LEU A 71 -7.03 10.69 -0.38
CA LEU A 71 -5.58 10.79 -0.52
C LEU A 71 -5.16 12.17 0.02
N GLU A 72 -4.46 12.20 1.14
CA GLU A 72 -4.05 13.42 1.80
C GLU A 72 -2.52 13.45 2.00
N PRO A 73 -1.81 14.46 1.47
CA PRO A 73 -0.37 14.56 1.70
C PRO A 73 -0.09 14.84 3.18
N VAL A 74 0.90 14.15 3.75
CA VAL A 74 1.33 14.33 5.14
C VAL A 74 2.76 14.84 5.14
N GLY A 75 2.89 16.16 5.32
CA GLY A 75 4.17 16.84 5.22
C GLY A 75 4.79 16.67 3.83
N HIS A 76 6.09 16.38 3.79
CA HIS A 76 6.85 16.23 2.55
C HIS A 76 7.33 14.79 2.29
N TYR A 77 6.96 13.83 3.15
CA TYR A 77 7.57 12.50 3.16
C TYR A 77 6.59 11.33 2.99
N ALA A 78 5.29 11.59 3.08
CA ALA A 78 4.26 10.56 3.04
C ALA A 78 2.91 11.08 2.53
N VAL A 79 2.04 10.12 2.25
CA VAL A 79 0.63 10.34 1.97
C VAL A 79 -0.21 9.44 2.85
N ARG A 80 -1.31 9.98 3.36
CA ARG A 80 -2.35 9.21 4.02
C ARG A 80 -3.36 8.75 2.98
N ILE A 81 -3.63 7.45 2.96
CA ILE A 81 -4.61 6.83 2.07
C ILE A 81 -5.79 6.38 2.91
N THR A 82 -6.98 6.85 2.55
CA THR A 82 -8.25 6.41 3.11
C THR A 82 -8.91 5.41 2.15
N PHE A 83 -9.31 4.27 2.68
CA PHE A 83 -9.99 3.22 1.94
C PHE A 83 -11.50 3.20 2.25
N ASP A 84 -12.30 2.59 1.38
CA ASP A 84 -13.75 2.44 1.59
C ASP A 84 -14.11 1.38 2.62
N ASP A 85 -13.18 0.51 3.01
CA ASP A 85 -13.38 -0.54 4.02
C ASP A 85 -13.29 -0.05 5.47
N LEU A 86 -13.52 1.25 5.69
CA LEU A 86 -13.37 1.98 6.96
C LEU A 86 -11.92 2.10 7.45
N HIS A 87 -10.93 1.73 6.63
CA HIS A 87 -9.50 1.91 6.96
C HIS A 87 -9.03 3.31 6.57
N ASP A 88 -8.76 4.17 7.56
CA ASP A 88 -8.38 5.57 7.36
C ASP A 88 -6.98 5.93 7.90
N SER A 89 -6.28 4.96 8.49
CA SER A 89 -5.00 5.16 9.19
C SER A 89 -3.76 4.83 8.36
N GLY A 90 -3.91 4.50 7.08
CA GLY A 90 -2.80 4.07 6.23
C GLY A 90 -1.87 5.23 5.87
N LEU A 91 -0.75 5.37 6.57
CA LEU A 91 0.31 6.34 6.25
C LEU A 91 1.40 5.68 5.41
N TYR A 92 1.55 6.11 4.16
CA TYR A 92 2.49 5.56 3.20
C TYR A 92 3.59 6.57 2.92
N SER A 93 4.82 6.27 3.35
CA SER A 93 5.96 7.09 2.93
C SER A 93 6.22 6.93 1.44
N TRP A 94 6.82 7.93 0.81
CA TRP A 94 7.18 7.85 -0.60
C TRP A 94 8.14 6.70 -0.90
N ASP A 95 9.09 6.44 0.01
CA ASP A 95 10.01 5.30 -0.07
C ASP A 95 9.28 3.96 0.03
N TRP A 96 8.23 3.87 0.85
CA TRP A 96 7.41 2.66 0.93
C TRP A 96 6.63 2.46 -0.37
N LEU A 97 6.02 3.50 -0.93
CA LEU A 97 5.32 3.43 -2.21
C LEU A 97 6.25 3.04 -3.36
N TYR A 98 7.47 3.56 -3.36
CA TYR A 98 8.51 3.15 -4.29
C TYR A 98 8.88 1.67 -4.12
N HIS A 99 9.09 1.22 -2.88
CA HIS A 99 9.36 -0.19 -2.59
C HIS A 99 8.21 -1.10 -3.04
N LEU A 100 6.95 -0.71 -2.80
CA LEU A 100 5.76 -1.44 -3.26
C LEU A 100 5.74 -1.52 -4.79
N GLY A 101 6.07 -0.44 -5.49
CA GLY A 101 6.13 -0.42 -6.95
C GLY A 101 7.20 -1.35 -7.52
N VAL A 102 8.42 -1.30 -6.98
CA VAL A 102 9.54 -2.15 -7.42
C VAL A 102 9.31 -3.63 -7.09
N ASN A 103 8.67 -3.92 -5.95
CA ASN A 103 8.46 -5.29 -5.47
C ASN A 103 7.04 -5.80 -5.74
N GLN A 104 6.25 -5.10 -6.56
CA GLN A 104 4.83 -5.34 -6.74
C GLN A 104 4.52 -6.82 -7.03
N ASP A 105 5.20 -7.42 -8.02
CA ASP A 105 4.96 -8.80 -8.42
C ASP A 105 5.29 -9.80 -7.31
N ARG A 106 6.39 -9.57 -6.60
CA ARG A 106 6.82 -10.43 -5.49
C ARG A 106 5.86 -10.35 -4.33
N LEU A 107 5.54 -9.14 -3.87
CA LEU A 107 4.60 -8.92 -2.76
C LEU A 107 3.21 -9.47 -3.08
N TRP A 108 2.80 -9.33 -4.33
CA TRP A 108 1.55 -9.89 -4.80
C TRP A 108 1.52 -11.41 -4.77
N HIS A 109 2.58 -12.05 -5.26
CA HIS A 109 2.72 -13.50 -5.21
C HIS A 109 2.75 -14.01 -3.77
N ASP A 110 3.52 -13.36 -2.89
CA ASP A 110 3.59 -13.66 -1.46
C ASP A 110 2.20 -13.55 -0.81
N TYR A 111 1.42 -12.52 -1.14
CA TYR A 111 0.04 -12.34 -0.68
C TYR A 111 -0.89 -13.48 -1.14
N LEU A 112 -0.85 -13.85 -2.42
CA LEU A 112 -1.66 -14.94 -2.95
C LEU A 112 -1.32 -16.29 -2.32
N ALA A 113 -0.03 -16.57 -2.14
CA ALA A 113 0.44 -17.78 -1.47
C ALA A 113 -0.08 -17.83 -0.03
N ALA A 114 0.05 -16.73 0.70
CA ALA A 114 -0.35 -16.65 2.09
C ALA A 114 -1.88 -16.74 2.28
N LEU A 115 -2.68 -16.26 1.32
CA LEU A 115 -4.12 -16.52 1.27
C LEU A 115 -4.41 -18.01 1.09
N ALA A 116 -3.76 -18.64 0.12
CA ALA A 116 -3.96 -20.06 -0.18
C ALA A 116 -3.58 -20.96 1.00
N GLU A 117 -2.47 -20.68 1.69
CA GLU A 117 -2.03 -21.39 2.89
C GLU A 117 -3.05 -21.34 4.03
N ARG A 118 -3.80 -20.23 4.14
CA ARG A 118 -4.84 -20.06 5.16
C ARG A 118 -6.25 -20.44 4.68
N GLY A 119 -6.38 -20.91 3.44
CA GLY A 119 -7.68 -21.22 2.83
C GLY A 119 -8.60 -19.99 2.68
N LEU A 120 -8.01 -18.81 2.59
CA LEU A 120 -8.72 -17.53 2.47
C LEU A 120 -8.89 -17.13 1.00
N SER A 121 -9.95 -16.39 0.70
CA SER A 121 -10.22 -15.86 -0.64
C SER A 121 -9.99 -14.34 -0.71
N ARG A 122 -9.69 -13.86 -1.91
CA ARG A 122 -9.68 -12.42 -2.23
C ARG A 122 -11.09 -11.87 -2.32
N ASP A 123 -12.02 -12.70 -2.79
CA ASP A 123 -13.43 -12.39 -2.91
C ASP A 123 -14.11 -12.48 -1.53
N PRO A 124 -15.08 -11.59 -1.22
CA PRO A 124 -15.82 -11.57 0.04
C PRO A 124 -16.80 -12.74 0.18
#